data_AF-A0A381Y286-F1
#
_entry.id   AF-A0A381Y286-F1
#
_cell.length_a   1.000
_cell.length_b   1.000
_cell.length_c   1.000
_cell.angle_alpha   90.00
_cell.angle_beta   90.00
_cell.angle_gamma   90.00
#
_symmetry.space_group_name_H-M   'P 1'
#
loop_
_entity.id
_entity.type
_entity.pdbx_description
1 polymer ?
#
loop_
_entity_poly.entity_id
_entity_poly.type
_entity_poly.pdbx_seq_one_letter_code
_entity_poly.pdbx_strand_id
1 'polypeptide(L)'
;MKTSILHLMIFSNIIFYSCDFNDQSLEYEDNLVVFGSIVANLPVSDTVSVSRSASILEDIQAQDLWIDDASVYLIDDSTKDTLHFFNVGNGKYFPLPTEPSLENIENYLNYIIQPGQTYHLVVNHDMGSVIATTTVPNEMNISSPDLGEYDCPDGETLLTPSINVNNLEGLTFDELIGLSINHEDFIAENSIHVDSVTYRIGDCFTKSFASYPMFGVDFDADNHKTVKILSYALDANKRGLEPLDSLSSIIDPDSGGFFDYNYNNIRDSIFINLIYDTSLGFRIWKGRYPRNEENTPYRINPWQWNVETAPTPIMWLYFDYYGLQLMTFRSTSESYFNYFSGDPVGQNIYLLPDSNVENGLGVFYSNYSSSFVVYVRRDE
;
A
#
# COMPACT_ATOMS: atom_id res chain seq x y z
N MET A 1 60.81 36.25 18.87
CA MET A 1 60.24 36.42 17.52
C MET A 1 60.56 35.29 16.55
N LYS A 2 61.80 34.77 16.45
CA LYS A 2 62.14 33.72 15.46
C LYS A 2 61.47 32.35 15.70
N THR A 3 61.26 31.93 16.94
CA THR A 3 60.62 30.63 17.28
C THR A 3 59.10 30.63 17.06
N SER A 4 58.43 31.77 17.24
CA SER A 4 56.99 31.91 17.03
C SER A 4 56.59 31.88 15.54
N ILE A 5 57.45 32.38 14.65
CA ILE A 5 57.24 32.33 13.20
C ILE A 5 57.41 30.90 12.66
N LEU A 6 58.33 30.12 13.23
CA LEU A 6 58.54 28.72 12.84
C LEU A 6 57.34 27.84 13.22
N HIS A 7 56.75 28.05 14.41
CA HIS A 7 55.53 27.33 14.81
C HIS A 7 54.32 27.74 13.97
N LEU A 8 54.23 29.01 13.57
CA LEU A 8 53.18 29.49 12.66
C LEU A 8 53.31 28.89 11.24
N MET A 9 54.54 28.72 10.74
CA MET A 9 54.79 28.04 9.46
C MET A 9 54.52 26.53 9.51
N ILE A 10 54.81 25.86 10.63
CA ILE A 10 54.50 24.43 10.80
C ILE A 10 52.98 24.22 10.92
N PHE A 11 52.27 25.08 11.67
CA PHE A 11 50.80 25.04 11.74
C PHE A 11 50.14 25.37 10.39
N SER A 12 50.71 26.30 9.62
CA SER A 12 50.24 26.64 8.27
C SER A 12 50.39 25.48 7.29
N ASN A 13 51.43 24.64 7.41
CA ASN A 13 51.60 23.49 6.52
C ASN A 13 50.66 22.32 6.85
N ILE A 14 50.18 22.21 8.10
CA ILE A 14 49.19 21.18 8.49
C ILE A 14 47.79 21.53 7.94
N ILE A 15 47.48 22.81 7.73
CA ILE A 15 46.19 23.25 7.16
C ILE A 15 46.10 22.97 5.65
N PHE A 16 47.23 22.82 4.94
CA PHE A 16 47.25 22.50 3.50
C PHE A 16 47.30 21.00 3.18
N TYR A 17 47.35 20.12 4.20
CA TYR A 17 47.02 18.70 4.04
C TYR A 17 45.56 18.45 4.42
N SER A 18 44.65 19.35 4.02
CA SER A 18 43.25 18.95 3.91
C SER A 18 43.22 17.77 2.95
N CYS A 19 42.74 16.62 3.42
CA CYS A 19 42.44 15.49 2.56
C CYS A 19 41.71 16.01 1.33
N ASP A 20 42.32 15.85 0.16
CA ASP A 20 41.59 15.93 -1.09
C ASP A 20 40.52 14.84 -0.94
N PHE A 21 39.25 15.24 -0.83
CA PHE A 21 38.18 14.29 -1.01
C PHE A 21 38.36 13.84 -2.45
N ASN A 22 38.92 12.65 -2.59
CA ASN A 22 38.99 11.96 -3.87
C ASN A 22 37.54 11.52 -4.18
N ASP A 23 36.67 12.52 -4.36
CA ASP A 23 35.31 12.36 -4.83
C ASP A 23 35.49 11.83 -6.25
N GLN A 24 35.42 10.52 -6.37
CA GLN A 24 35.21 9.91 -7.67
C GLN A 24 33.95 10.58 -8.22
N SER A 25 34.12 11.41 -9.25
CA SER A 25 32.98 11.93 -9.99
C SER A 25 32.31 10.71 -10.62
N LEU A 26 31.26 10.22 -9.97
CA LEU A 26 30.40 9.19 -10.53
C LEU A 26 29.75 9.81 -11.77
N GLU A 27 30.19 9.37 -12.95
CA GLU A 27 29.47 9.67 -14.18
C GLU A 27 28.15 8.91 -14.13
N TYR A 28 27.06 9.65 -14.34
CA TYR A 28 25.72 9.08 -14.34
C TYR A 28 25.51 8.23 -15.60
N GLU A 29 24.97 7.02 -15.41
CA GLU A 29 24.59 6.12 -16.49
C GLU A 29 23.09 5.82 -16.43
N ASP A 30 22.44 5.86 -17.59
CA ASP A 30 21.03 5.52 -17.73
C ASP A 30 20.83 4.02 -17.44
N ASN A 31 19.85 3.71 -16.59
CA ASN A 31 19.51 2.35 -16.19
C ASN A 31 18.04 2.07 -16.50
N LEU A 32 17.73 0.81 -16.82
CA LEU A 32 16.36 0.34 -16.87
C LEU A 32 15.79 0.30 -15.45
N VAL A 33 14.56 0.80 -15.29
CA VAL A 33 13.82 0.83 -14.03
C VAL A 33 12.60 -0.06 -14.18
N VAL A 34 12.50 -1.09 -13.34
CA VAL A 34 11.44 -2.10 -13.43
C VAL A 34 10.74 -2.25 -12.08
N PHE A 35 9.42 -2.12 -12.09
CA PHE A 35 8.57 -2.41 -10.95
C PHE A 35 7.55 -3.49 -11.31
N GLY A 36 7.40 -4.50 -10.47
CA GLY A 36 6.39 -5.52 -10.66
C GLY A 36 6.07 -6.27 -9.37
N SER A 37 4.88 -6.85 -9.32
CA SER A 37 4.54 -7.76 -8.22
C SER A 37 3.69 -8.93 -8.67
N ILE A 38 3.83 -10.06 -7.97
CA ILE A 38 3.01 -11.25 -8.16
C ILE A 38 2.40 -11.70 -6.83
N VAL A 39 1.26 -12.37 -6.90
CA VAL A 39 0.49 -12.81 -5.72
C VAL A 39 0.26 -14.31 -5.81
N ALA A 40 0.59 -15.04 -4.74
CA ALA A 40 0.37 -16.47 -4.64
C ALA A 40 -1.10 -16.85 -4.86
N ASN A 41 -1.33 -18.02 -5.46
CA ASN A 41 -2.63 -18.62 -5.76
C ASN A 41 -3.51 -17.83 -6.73
N LEU A 42 -2.97 -16.80 -7.38
CA LEU A 42 -3.70 -15.97 -8.34
C LEU A 42 -2.97 -15.95 -9.69
N PRO A 43 -3.69 -15.70 -10.80
CA PRO A 43 -3.08 -15.15 -12.00
C PRO A 43 -2.41 -13.81 -11.70
N VAL A 44 -1.48 -13.40 -12.57
CA VAL A 44 -0.82 -12.08 -12.44
C VAL A 44 -1.87 -10.97 -12.58
N SER A 45 -2.14 -10.27 -11.48
CA SER A 45 -3.21 -9.27 -11.38
C SER A 45 -2.76 -7.83 -11.57
N ASP A 46 -1.44 -7.56 -11.54
CA ASP A 46 -0.87 -6.23 -11.65
C ASP A 46 0.00 -6.10 -12.90
N THR A 47 0.21 -4.86 -13.34
CA THR A 47 1.09 -4.54 -14.46
C THR A 47 2.55 -4.49 -14.03
N VAL A 48 3.45 -4.90 -14.91
CA VAL A 48 4.88 -4.58 -14.80
C VAL A 48 5.11 -3.20 -15.41
N SER A 49 5.74 -2.30 -14.67
CA SER A 49 6.13 -0.97 -15.15
C SER A 49 7.59 -0.95 -15.56
N VAL A 50 7.88 -0.42 -16.73
CA VAL A 50 9.21 -0.31 -17.33
C VAL A 50 9.47 1.12 -17.78
N SER A 51 10.55 1.71 -17.26
CA SER A 51 11.03 3.03 -17.65
C SER A 51 12.56 3.06 -17.69
N ARG A 52 13.14 4.21 -18.03
CA ARG A 52 14.54 4.51 -17.79
C ARG A 52 14.73 5.56 -16.72
N SER A 53 15.86 5.50 -16.03
CA SER A 53 16.31 6.60 -15.18
C SER A 53 16.74 7.79 -16.04
N ALA A 54 16.72 8.99 -15.45
CA ALA A 54 17.22 10.21 -16.07
C ALA A 54 18.15 10.98 -15.13
N SER A 55 19.09 11.73 -15.72
CA SER A 55 19.95 12.64 -14.98
C SER A 55 19.15 13.83 -14.47
N ILE A 56 19.53 14.39 -13.32
CA ILE A 56 18.93 15.62 -12.77
C ILE A 56 19.10 16.81 -13.74
N LEU A 57 20.12 16.77 -14.60
CA LEU A 57 20.40 17.81 -15.58
C LEU A 57 19.70 17.57 -16.93
N GLU A 58 19.03 16.43 -17.09
CA GLU A 58 18.29 16.10 -18.31
C GLU A 58 16.96 16.88 -18.34
N ASP A 59 16.76 17.71 -19.37
CA ASP A 59 15.49 18.41 -19.60
C ASP A 59 14.49 17.47 -20.26
N ILE A 60 13.87 16.61 -19.44
CA ILE A 60 12.88 15.64 -19.86
C ILE A 60 11.71 15.60 -18.90
N GLN A 61 10.52 15.34 -19.45
CA GLN A 61 9.32 15.17 -18.66
C GLN A 61 9.15 13.71 -18.25
N ALA A 62 8.58 13.45 -17.08
CA ALA A 62 8.49 12.10 -16.51
C ALA A 62 7.74 11.10 -17.41
N GLN A 63 6.75 11.56 -18.18
CA GLN A 63 6.00 10.71 -19.10
C GLN A 63 6.83 10.21 -20.29
N ASP A 64 7.91 10.91 -20.63
CA ASP A 64 8.78 10.55 -21.76
C ASP A 64 9.86 9.53 -21.34
N LEU A 65 9.88 9.12 -20.06
CA LEU A 65 10.80 8.11 -19.52
C LEU A 65 10.24 6.69 -19.61
N TRP A 66 8.95 6.53 -19.88
CA TRP A 66 8.30 5.23 -20.00
C TRP A 66 8.71 4.51 -21.30
N ILE A 67 8.91 3.19 -21.23
CA ILE A 67 9.38 2.38 -22.38
C ILE A 67 8.27 1.45 -22.84
N ASP A 68 7.76 1.67 -24.05
CA ASP A 68 6.62 0.93 -24.61
C ASP A 68 7.00 -0.24 -25.55
N ASP A 69 8.28 -0.39 -25.89
CA ASP A 69 8.81 -1.37 -26.84
C ASP A 69 9.79 -2.40 -26.22
N ALA A 70 9.69 -2.63 -24.91
CA ALA A 70 10.44 -3.68 -24.22
C ALA A 70 9.80 -5.07 -24.42
N SER A 71 10.63 -6.11 -24.38
CA SER A 71 10.19 -7.50 -24.31
C SER A 71 10.18 -7.95 -22.86
N VAL A 72 8.99 -8.27 -22.34
CA VAL A 72 8.76 -8.58 -20.92
C VAL A 72 8.16 -9.99 -20.78
N TYR A 73 8.76 -10.81 -19.93
CA TYR A 73 8.25 -12.14 -19.62
C TYR A 73 8.63 -12.60 -18.21
N LEU A 74 7.79 -13.44 -17.62
CA LEU A 74 7.99 -14.08 -16.33
C LEU A 74 8.32 -15.57 -16.56
N ILE A 75 9.32 -16.07 -15.84
CA ILE A 75 9.74 -17.48 -15.89
C ILE A 75 9.50 -18.11 -14.52
N ASP A 76 8.82 -19.25 -14.49
CA ASP A 76 8.78 -20.13 -13.32
C ASP A 76 10.10 -20.93 -13.27
N ASP A 77 10.89 -20.78 -12.21
CA ASP A 77 12.18 -21.46 -12.12
C ASP A 77 12.04 -22.99 -12.03
N SER A 78 10.91 -23.49 -11.52
CA SER A 78 10.68 -24.92 -11.34
C SER A 78 10.22 -25.63 -12.60
N THR A 79 9.24 -25.05 -13.32
CA THR A 79 8.67 -25.67 -14.54
C THR A 79 9.35 -25.19 -15.82
N LYS A 80 10.02 -24.03 -15.77
CA LYS A 80 10.52 -23.28 -16.93
C LYS A 80 9.43 -22.77 -17.86
N ASP A 81 8.18 -22.76 -17.39
CA ASP A 81 7.07 -22.15 -18.11
C ASP A 81 7.23 -20.63 -18.13
N THR A 82 6.89 -20.04 -19.27
CA THR A 82 7.05 -18.61 -19.53
C THR A 82 5.73 -17.93 -19.77
N LEU A 83 5.46 -16.85 -19.04
CA LEU A 83 4.32 -15.97 -19.28
C LEU A 83 4.79 -14.69 -19.96
N HIS A 84 4.28 -14.42 -21.16
CA HIS A 84 4.59 -13.20 -21.91
C HIS A 84 3.70 -12.04 -21.50
N PHE A 85 4.27 -10.84 -21.45
CA PHE A 85 3.54 -9.62 -21.19
C PHE A 85 3.51 -8.74 -22.43
N PHE A 86 2.41 -8.02 -22.60
CA PHE A 86 2.14 -7.13 -23.72
C PHE A 86 2.04 -5.71 -23.22
N ASN A 87 2.58 -4.75 -23.98
CA ASN A 87 2.45 -3.35 -23.66
C ASN A 87 0.98 -2.92 -23.68
N VAL A 88 0.55 -2.24 -22.62
CA VAL A 88 -0.78 -1.63 -22.48
C VAL A 88 -0.70 -0.10 -22.37
N GLY A 89 0.45 0.47 -22.77
CA GLY A 89 0.75 1.90 -22.81
C GLY A 89 1.39 2.47 -21.54
N ASN A 90 2.11 3.58 -21.70
CA ASN A 90 2.79 4.32 -20.63
C ASN A 90 3.76 3.43 -19.82
N GLY A 91 4.53 2.59 -20.51
CA GLY A 91 5.52 1.69 -19.93
C GLY A 91 4.93 0.56 -19.11
N LYS A 92 3.62 0.30 -19.22
CA LYS A 92 2.94 -0.77 -18.49
C LYS A 92 2.78 -2.01 -19.36
N TYR A 93 2.99 -3.16 -18.75
CA TYR A 93 2.93 -4.47 -19.41
C TYR A 93 2.00 -5.39 -18.62
N PHE A 94 1.13 -6.11 -19.32
CA PHE A 94 0.14 -7.03 -18.73
C PHE A 94 0.13 -8.36 -19.52
N PRO A 95 -0.12 -9.53 -18.90
CA PRO A 95 -0.09 -10.83 -19.58
C PRO A 95 -1.25 -11.09 -20.54
N LEU A 96 -2.09 -10.10 -20.83
CA LEU A 96 -3.09 -10.14 -21.88
C LEU A 96 -2.85 -9.00 -22.89
N PRO A 97 -2.92 -9.29 -24.20
CA PRO A 97 -2.87 -8.25 -25.23
C PRO A 97 -4.17 -7.44 -25.23
N THR A 98 -4.16 -6.27 -25.88
CA THR A 98 -5.32 -5.36 -25.98
C THR A 98 -6.56 -6.05 -26.57
N GLU A 99 -6.37 -6.94 -27.54
CA GLU A 99 -7.42 -7.73 -28.18
C GLU A 99 -7.13 -9.23 -27.95
N PRO A 100 -7.48 -9.77 -26.77
CA PRO A 100 -7.13 -11.14 -26.43
C PRO A 100 -8.03 -12.15 -27.16
N SER A 101 -7.41 -13.21 -27.69
CA SER A 101 -8.16 -14.40 -28.11
C SER A 101 -8.62 -15.19 -26.88
N LEU A 102 -9.62 -16.06 -27.05
CA LEU A 102 -10.06 -16.97 -25.98
C LEU A 102 -8.90 -17.82 -25.44
N GLU A 103 -7.99 -18.27 -26.31
CA GLU A 103 -6.80 -19.02 -25.93
C GLU A 103 -5.86 -18.18 -25.05
N ASN A 104 -5.71 -16.87 -25.32
CA ASN A 104 -4.90 -16.00 -24.45
C ASN A 104 -5.50 -15.89 -23.06
N ILE A 105 -6.82 -15.74 -22.97
CA ILE A 105 -7.55 -15.63 -21.70
C ILE A 105 -7.42 -16.92 -20.90
N GLU A 106 -7.63 -18.07 -21.54
CA GLU A 106 -7.50 -19.39 -20.88
C GLU A 106 -6.08 -19.63 -20.39
N ASN A 107 -5.06 -19.36 -21.20
CA ASN A 107 -3.66 -19.53 -20.81
C ASN A 107 -3.27 -18.62 -19.64
N TYR A 108 -3.72 -17.36 -19.66
CA TYR A 108 -3.51 -16.42 -18.57
C TYR A 108 -4.18 -16.88 -17.27
N LEU A 109 -5.46 -17.27 -17.31
CA LEU A 109 -6.20 -17.71 -16.13
C LEU A 109 -5.63 -19.01 -15.54
N ASN A 110 -5.05 -19.87 -16.37
CA ASN A 110 -4.41 -21.11 -15.93
C ASN A 110 -2.97 -20.89 -15.41
N TYR A 111 -2.34 -19.75 -15.66
CA TYR A 111 -1.02 -19.42 -15.14
C TYR A 111 -1.14 -18.90 -13.70
N ILE A 112 -1.29 -19.83 -12.76
CA ILE A 112 -1.42 -19.53 -11.33
C ILE A 112 -0.05 -19.49 -10.67
N ILE A 113 0.26 -18.37 -10.02
CA ILE A 113 1.50 -18.20 -9.26
C ILE A 113 1.50 -19.12 -8.04
N GLN A 114 2.49 -20.01 -7.95
CA GLN A 114 2.53 -21.05 -6.92
C GLN A 114 3.25 -20.54 -5.64
N PRO A 115 2.71 -20.82 -4.45
CA PRO A 115 3.40 -20.55 -3.19
C PRO A 115 4.74 -21.31 -3.11
N GLY A 116 5.76 -20.70 -2.50
CA GLY A 116 7.07 -21.30 -2.30
C GLY A 116 7.96 -21.42 -3.55
N GLN A 117 7.44 -21.08 -4.73
CA GLN A 117 8.21 -21.10 -5.98
C GLN A 117 8.99 -19.81 -6.20
N THR A 118 10.05 -19.91 -6.99
CA THR A 118 10.87 -18.78 -7.43
C THR A 118 10.52 -18.40 -8.85
N TYR A 119 10.35 -17.10 -9.09
CA TYR A 119 10.06 -16.54 -10.40
C TYR A 119 11.12 -15.51 -10.80
N HIS A 120 11.40 -15.47 -12.10
CA HIS A 120 12.28 -14.49 -12.72
C HIS A 120 11.50 -13.60 -13.67
N LEU A 121 11.47 -12.29 -13.39
CA LEU A 121 10.97 -11.28 -14.32
C LEU A 121 12.13 -10.83 -15.20
N VAL A 122 11.99 -10.98 -16.51
CA VAL A 122 13.00 -10.57 -17.49
C VAL A 122 12.45 -9.44 -18.35
N VAL A 123 13.24 -8.38 -18.49
CA VAL A 123 12.94 -7.24 -19.34
C VAL A 123 14.13 -6.98 -20.25
N ASN A 124 13.88 -7.05 -21.56
CA ASN A 124 14.87 -6.76 -22.60
C ASN A 124 14.47 -5.51 -23.38
N HIS A 125 15.41 -4.60 -23.56
CA HIS A 125 15.26 -3.39 -24.37
C HIS A 125 16.62 -3.06 -25.03
N ASP A 126 16.64 -2.15 -26.00
CA ASP A 126 17.88 -1.78 -26.71
C ASP A 126 18.94 -1.17 -25.77
N MET A 127 18.53 -0.63 -24.62
CA MET A 127 19.43 -0.12 -23.58
C MET A 127 20.10 -1.22 -22.76
N GLY A 128 19.54 -2.43 -22.72
CA GLY A 128 20.04 -3.51 -21.88
C GLY A 128 19.01 -4.59 -21.56
N SER A 129 19.46 -5.55 -20.77
CA SER A 129 18.65 -6.65 -20.26
C SER A 129 18.77 -6.69 -18.75
N VAL A 130 17.62 -6.75 -18.07
CA VAL A 130 17.55 -6.86 -16.62
C VAL A 130 16.75 -8.08 -16.22
N ILE A 131 17.16 -8.70 -15.12
CA ILE A 131 16.51 -9.87 -14.54
C ILE A 131 16.25 -9.56 -13.07
N ALA A 132 15.04 -9.81 -12.61
CA ALA A 132 14.67 -9.67 -11.22
C ALA A 132 14.09 -10.98 -10.68
N THR A 133 14.52 -11.38 -9.48
CA THR A 133 14.18 -12.68 -8.91
C THR A 133 13.41 -12.52 -7.60
N THR A 134 12.32 -13.25 -7.42
CA THR A 134 11.57 -13.29 -6.15
C THR A 134 11.11 -14.71 -5.84
N THR A 135 11.08 -15.06 -4.55
CA THR A 135 10.51 -16.31 -4.05
C THR A 135 9.21 -16.00 -3.32
N VAL A 136 8.13 -16.64 -3.78
CA VAL A 136 6.77 -16.44 -3.27
C VAL A 136 6.68 -17.01 -1.85
N PRO A 137 6.17 -16.24 -0.87
CA PRO A 137 5.92 -16.78 0.46
C PRO A 137 5.01 -18.02 0.42
N ASN A 138 5.25 -18.98 1.30
CA ASN A 138 4.53 -20.26 1.31
C ASN A 138 3.07 -20.12 1.74
N GLU A 139 2.81 -19.24 2.70
CA GLU A 139 1.51 -19.06 3.32
C GLU A 139 1.44 -17.69 4.03
N MET A 140 0.23 -17.32 4.46
CA MET A 140 -0.04 -16.21 5.37
C MET A 140 -1.21 -16.61 6.25
N ASN A 141 -0.96 -17.32 7.35
CA ASN A 141 -2.03 -17.74 8.24
C ASN A 141 -2.35 -16.62 9.23
N ILE A 142 -3.63 -16.32 9.40
CA ILE A 142 -4.12 -15.33 10.36
C ILE A 142 -5.06 -15.96 11.36
N SER A 143 -5.07 -15.44 12.58
CA SER A 143 -6.00 -15.84 13.62
C SER A 143 -6.47 -14.63 14.44
N SER A 144 -7.55 -14.80 15.19
CA SER A 144 -8.05 -13.75 16.09
C SER A 144 -7.58 -14.01 17.52
N PRO A 145 -6.55 -13.30 18.01
CA PRO A 145 -6.09 -13.41 19.38
C PRO A 145 -7.10 -12.79 20.36
N ASP A 146 -6.96 -13.19 21.62
CA ASP A 146 -7.52 -12.43 22.75
C ASP A 146 -6.48 -11.38 23.17
N LEU A 147 -6.83 -10.09 22.99
CA LEU A 147 -5.98 -8.97 23.41
C LEU A 147 -6.23 -8.54 24.86
N GLY A 148 -7.26 -9.10 25.52
CA GLY A 148 -7.61 -8.82 26.90
C GLY A 148 -8.19 -7.43 27.13
N GLU A 149 -7.96 -6.94 28.35
CA GLU A 149 -8.47 -5.66 28.85
C GLU A 149 -7.56 -4.49 28.45
N TYR A 150 -8.18 -3.34 28.18
CA TYR A 150 -7.52 -2.08 27.86
C TYR A 150 -8.00 -0.99 28.81
N ASP A 151 -7.06 -0.29 29.43
CA ASP A 151 -7.35 0.82 30.35
C ASP A 151 -7.39 2.15 29.60
N CYS A 152 -8.57 2.76 29.54
CA CYS A 152 -8.80 4.08 28.98
C CYS A 152 -8.20 5.19 29.88
N PRO A 153 -7.84 6.35 29.31
CA PRO A 153 -7.28 7.48 30.07
C PRO A 153 -8.21 8.06 31.14
N ASP A 154 -9.52 7.84 31.04
CA ASP A 154 -10.53 8.24 32.02
C ASP A 154 -10.71 7.23 33.17
N GLY A 155 -9.98 6.12 33.13
CA GLY A 155 -10.01 5.05 34.13
C GLY A 155 -11.06 3.97 33.86
N GLU A 156 -11.77 4.00 32.72
CA GLU A 156 -12.60 2.89 32.27
C GLU A 156 -11.72 1.74 31.76
N THR A 157 -12.07 0.50 32.09
CA THR A 157 -11.42 -0.69 31.52
C THR A 157 -12.38 -1.34 30.53
N LEU A 158 -11.93 -1.51 29.29
CA LEU A 158 -12.70 -2.09 28.19
C LEU A 158 -12.11 -3.43 27.77
N LEU A 159 -12.96 -4.40 27.41
CA LEU A 159 -12.52 -5.66 26.84
C LEU A 159 -12.44 -5.54 25.31
N THR A 160 -11.28 -5.87 24.75
CA THR A 160 -11.10 -5.90 23.30
C THR A 160 -11.82 -7.10 22.68
N PRO A 161 -12.73 -6.91 21.71
CA PRO A 161 -13.43 -8.03 21.09
C PRO A 161 -12.52 -8.80 20.12
N SER A 162 -12.79 -10.10 19.97
CA SER A 162 -12.26 -10.94 18.91
C SER A 162 -13.25 -11.00 17.74
N ILE A 163 -12.76 -11.22 16.52
CA ILE A 163 -13.59 -11.32 15.31
C ILE A 163 -13.26 -12.59 14.53
N ASN A 164 -14.14 -12.99 13.62
CA ASN A 164 -13.89 -14.07 12.68
C ASN A 164 -13.04 -13.57 11.49
N VAL A 165 -11.74 -13.84 11.55
CA VAL A 165 -10.78 -13.54 10.47
C VAL A 165 -10.74 -14.58 9.35
N ASN A 166 -11.59 -15.62 9.42
CA ASN A 166 -11.66 -16.71 8.43
C ASN A 166 -13.04 -16.74 7.73
N ASN A 167 -13.76 -15.62 7.70
CA ASN A 167 -15.11 -15.57 7.13
C ASN A 167 -15.16 -15.62 5.60
N LEU A 168 -14.01 -15.60 4.92
CA LEU A 168 -13.88 -15.86 3.48
C LEU A 168 -13.22 -17.22 3.19
N GLU A 169 -12.93 -18.02 4.22
CA GLU A 169 -12.25 -19.31 4.05
C GLU A 169 -13.10 -20.28 3.20
N GLY A 170 -12.44 -21.00 2.29
CA GLY A 170 -13.09 -21.99 1.42
C GLY A 170 -13.69 -21.44 0.13
N LEU A 171 -13.67 -20.12 -0.07
CA LEU A 171 -14.07 -19.50 -1.33
C LEU A 171 -12.91 -19.52 -2.33
N THR A 172 -13.21 -19.86 -3.58
CA THR A 172 -12.28 -19.81 -4.69
C THR A 172 -12.05 -18.37 -5.15
N PHE A 173 -10.95 -18.14 -5.89
CA PHE A 173 -10.69 -16.82 -6.46
C PHE A 173 -11.84 -16.33 -7.34
N ASP A 174 -12.37 -17.19 -8.20
CA ASP A 174 -13.48 -16.85 -9.10
C ASP A 174 -14.74 -16.44 -8.33
N GLU A 175 -15.01 -17.09 -7.19
CA GLU A 175 -16.11 -16.69 -6.30
C GLU A 175 -15.83 -15.33 -5.66
N LEU A 176 -14.61 -15.09 -5.18
CA LEU A 176 -14.23 -13.82 -4.54
C LEU A 176 -14.35 -12.60 -5.46
N ILE A 177 -14.36 -12.78 -6.79
CA ILE A 177 -14.64 -11.69 -7.74
C ILE A 177 -16.03 -11.07 -7.45
N GLY A 178 -17.01 -11.87 -7.02
CA GLY A 178 -18.36 -11.40 -6.68
C GLY A 178 -18.36 -10.32 -5.61
N LEU A 179 -17.43 -10.37 -4.65
CA LEU A 179 -17.27 -9.36 -3.61
C LEU A 179 -16.96 -7.97 -4.19
N SER A 180 -16.24 -7.90 -5.31
CA SER A 180 -15.91 -6.62 -5.96
C SER A 180 -17.05 -6.05 -6.81
N ILE A 181 -17.97 -6.90 -7.27
CA ILE A 181 -19.09 -6.52 -8.14
C ILE A 181 -20.28 -6.05 -7.32
N ASN A 182 -20.71 -6.87 -6.36
CA ASN A 182 -21.81 -6.58 -5.46
C ASN A 182 -21.58 -7.32 -4.14
N HIS A 183 -20.94 -6.63 -3.20
CA HIS A 183 -20.58 -7.22 -1.92
C HIS A 183 -21.79 -7.55 -1.03
N GLU A 184 -22.90 -6.80 -1.12
CA GLU A 184 -24.09 -7.06 -0.29
C GLU A 184 -24.74 -8.39 -0.69
N ASP A 185 -25.00 -8.58 -1.99
CA ASP A 185 -25.57 -9.81 -2.52
C ASP A 185 -24.60 -10.98 -2.32
N PHE A 186 -23.31 -10.78 -2.57
CA PHE A 186 -22.29 -11.81 -2.38
C PHE A 186 -22.24 -12.34 -0.94
N ILE A 187 -22.28 -11.45 0.06
CA ILE A 187 -22.30 -11.84 1.48
C ILE A 187 -23.56 -12.64 1.80
N ALA A 188 -24.72 -12.21 1.29
CA ALA A 188 -26.00 -12.88 1.53
C ALA A 188 -26.06 -14.27 0.86
N GLU A 189 -25.67 -14.38 -0.41
CA GLU A 189 -25.71 -15.61 -1.19
C GLU A 189 -24.76 -16.67 -0.64
N ASN A 190 -23.58 -16.27 -0.19
CA ASN A 190 -22.58 -17.17 0.40
C ASN A 190 -22.76 -17.37 1.91
N SER A 191 -23.80 -16.77 2.52
CA SER A 191 -24.07 -16.85 3.95
C SER A 191 -22.85 -16.48 4.83
N ILE A 192 -22.08 -15.48 4.39
CA ILE A 192 -20.85 -15.04 5.06
C ILE A 192 -21.22 -14.32 6.36
N HIS A 193 -20.70 -14.81 7.48
CA HIS A 193 -20.88 -14.15 8.77
C HIS A 193 -19.85 -13.03 8.96
N VAL A 194 -20.32 -11.78 8.90
CA VAL A 194 -19.50 -10.59 9.07
C VAL A 194 -19.68 -10.00 10.46
N ASP A 195 -18.60 -10.01 11.25
CA ASP A 195 -18.57 -9.36 12.55
C ASP A 195 -18.58 -7.83 12.41
N SER A 196 -19.13 -7.16 13.42
CA SER A 196 -19.25 -5.70 13.46
C SER A 196 -18.43 -5.10 14.58
N VAL A 197 -17.72 -4.02 14.28
CA VAL A 197 -16.92 -3.24 15.24
C VAL A 197 -17.37 -1.78 15.23
N THR A 198 -17.45 -1.16 16.40
CA THR A 198 -17.90 0.23 16.53
C THR A 198 -16.72 1.19 16.44
N TYR A 199 -16.77 2.13 15.51
CA TYR A 199 -15.80 3.22 15.45
C TYR A 199 -16.30 4.37 16.34
N ARG A 200 -15.59 4.59 17.45
CA ARG A 200 -15.89 5.64 18.43
C ARG A 200 -14.88 6.76 18.32
N ILE A 201 -15.33 8.00 18.52
CA ILE A 201 -14.45 9.17 18.55
C ILE A 201 -14.27 9.58 20.01
N GLY A 202 -13.02 9.76 20.45
CA GLY A 202 -12.75 10.20 21.81
C GLY A 202 -11.33 9.91 22.27
N ASP A 203 -11.04 10.32 23.50
CA ASP A 203 -9.69 10.25 24.07
C ASP A 203 -9.16 8.82 24.22
N CYS A 204 -10.03 7.84 24.47
CA CYS A 204 -9.64 6.43 24.49
C CYS A 204 -9.49 5.85 23.06
N PHE A 205 -10.24 6.36 22.08
CA PHE A 205 -10.49 5.67 20.80
C PHE A 205 -9.75 6.25 19.59
N THR A 206 -9.55 7.57 19.49
CA THR A 206 -8.98 8.23 18.29
C THR A 206 -7.84 9.21 18.60
N LYS A 207 -7.18 9.03 19.73
CA LYS A 207 -6.14 9.96 20.22
C LYS A 207 -4.74 9.65 19.69
N SER A 208 -4.38 8.38 19.58
CA SER A 208 -3.05 7.97 19.15
C SER A 208 -3.01 6.58 18.51
N PHE A 209 -1.82 6.15 18.07
CA PHE A 209 -1.53 4.77 17.67
C PHE A 209 -1.65 3.76 18.82
N ALA A 210 -1.77 4.23 20.07
CA ALA A 210 -1.95 3.38 21.24
C ALA A 210 -3.39 3.42 21.76
N SER A 211 -4.33 4.02 21.02
CA SER A 211 -5.74 4.04 21.36
C SER A 211 -6.33 2.62 21.40
N TYR A 212 -7.47 2.50 22.08
CA TYR A 212 -8.21 1.26 22.24
C TYR A 212 -8.33 0.49 20.90
N PRO A 213 -7.80 -0.75 20.83
CA PRO A 213 -7.91 -1.57 19.64
C PRO A 213 -9.36 -1.98 19.41
N MET A 214 -9.79 -1.93 18.16
CA MET A 214 -11.12 -2.42 17.77
C MET A 214 -11.16 -3.95 17.77
N PHE A 215 -10.04 -4.61 17.43
CA PHE A 215 -9.81 -6.06 17.54
C PHE A 215 -8.32 -6.35 17.33
N GLY A 216 -7.90 -7.62 17.47
CA GLY A 216 -6.54 -8.08 17.16
C GLY A 216 -6.51 -9.04 15.98
N VAL A 217 -5.37 -9.10 15.29
CA VAL A 217 -5.06 -10.17 14.33
C VAL A 217 -3.66 -10.70 14.63
N ASP A 218 -3.54 -12.01 14.75
CA ASP A 218 -2.28 -12.70 15.01
C ASP A 218 -1.83 -13.46 13.76
N PHE A 219 -0.52 -13.57 13.58
CA PHE A 219 0.11 -14.22 12.45
C PHE A 219 1.51 -14.70 12.83
N ASP A 220 2.09 -15.60 12.03
CA ASP A 220 3.44 -16.09 12.26
C ASP A 220 4.49 -15.03 11.88
N ALA A 221 4.90 -14.23 12.87
CA ALA A 221 5.91 -13.19 12.66
C ALA A 221 7.32 -13.76 12.44
N ASP A 222 7.62 -14.97 12.94
CA ASP A 222 8.96 -15.57 12.79
C ASP A 222 9.22 -15.98 11.34
N ASN A 223 8.16 -16.39 10.62
CA ASN A 223 8.23 -16.78 9.21
C ASN A 223 7.99 -15.62 8.23
N HIS A 224 7.73 -14.41 8.70
CA HIS A 224 7.39 -13.26 7.85
C HIS A 224 8.19 -12.01 8.25
N LYS A 225 9.12 -11.58 7.39
CA LYS A 225 9.94 -10.37 7.65
C LYS A 225 9.10 -9.08 7.72
N THR A 226 8.09 -8.98 6.86
CA THR A 226 7.16 -7.84 6.84
C THR A 226 5.81 -8.32 6.36
N VAL A 227 4.76 -7.88 7.05
CA VAL A 227 3.37 -8.08 6.66
C VAL A 227 2.78 -6.73 6.28
N LYS A 228 2.30 -6.63 5.04
CA LYS A 228 1.55 -5.46 4.57
C LYS A 228 0.06 -5.68 4.81
N ILE A 229 -0.53 -4.82 5.63
CA ILE A 229 -1.96 -4.79 5.90
C ILE A 229 -2.61 -3.78 4.96
N LEU A 230 -3.65 -4.21 4.27
CA LEU A 230 -4.52 -3.37 3.46
C LEU A 230 -5.92 -3.37 4.09
N SER A 231 -6.54 -2.20 4.16
CA SER A 231 -7.93 -2.03 4.56
C SER A 231 -8.68 -1.33 3.43
N TYR A 232 -9.50 -2.10 2.73
CA TYR A 232 -10.26 -1.62 1.58
C TYR A 232 -11.72 -1.44 1.95
N ALA A 233 -12.18 -0.20 1.97
CA ALA A 233 -13.59 0.13 2.16
C ALA A 233 -14.37 -0.15 0.88
N LEU A 234 -15.27 -1.14 0.92
CA LEU A 234 -16.03 -1.57 -0.26
C LEU A 234 -17.05 -0.51 -0.71
N ASP A 235 -17.52 0.32 0.22
CA ASP A 235 -18.47 1.42 -0.02
C ASP A 235 -17.82 2.82 0.00
N ALA A 236 -16.51 2.93 -0.23
CA ALA A 236 -15.81 4.23 -0.17
C ALA A 236 -16.40 5.28 -1.12
N ASN A 237 -16.93 4.83 -2.26
CA ASN A 237 -17.49 5.70 -3.31
C ASN A 237 -18.98 6.04 -3.10
N LYS A 238 -19.61 5.58 -2.01
CA LYS A 238 -21.03 5.81 -1.75
C LYS A 238 -21.26 7.30 -1.49
N ARG A 239 -22.02 7.93 -2.39
CA ARG A 239 -22.37 9.34 -2.34
C ARG A 239 -23.78 9.58 -1.82
N GLY A 240 -23.97 10.72 -1.15
CA GLY A 240 -25.27 11.19 -0.67
C GLY A 240 -25.19 12.64 -0.20
N LEU A 241 -26.30 13.20 0.26
CA LEU A 241 -26.36 14.60 0.66
C LEU A 241 -25.62 14.85 1.97
N GLU A 242 -25.05 16.04 2.10
CA GLU A 242 -24.47 16.54 3.34
C GLU A 242 -25.44 16.42 4.53
N PRO A 243 -24.92 16.07 5.72
CA PRO A 243 -25.75 15.84 6.89
C PRO A 243 -26.33 17.15 7.39
N LEU A 244 -27.58 17.08 7.83
CA LEU A 244 -28.27 18.20 8.45
C LEU A 244 -27.66 18.50 9.82
N ASP A 245 -27.53 19.79 10.11
CA ASP A 245 -27.09 20.31 11.39
C ASP A 245 -27.96 21.51 11.79
N SER A 246 -28.77 21.31 12.81
CA SER A 246 -29.65 22.33 13.36
C SER A 246 -28.91 23.55 13.92
N LEU A 247 -27.60 23.42 14.21
CA LEU A 247 -26.76 24.50 14.71
C LEU A 247 -26.00 25.23 13.60
N SER A 248 -26.10 24.76 12.36
CA SER A 248 -25.41 25.37 11.23
C SER A 248 -25.99 26.73 10.88
N SER A 249 -25.10 27.66 10.55
CA SER A 249 -25.45 28.98 10.03
C SER A 249 -25.68 28.99 8.51
N ILE A 250 -25.33 27.90 7.83
CA ILE A 250 -25.55 27.70 6.39
C ILE A 250 -26.83 26.90 6.24
N ILE A 251 -27.78 27.44 5.48
CA ILE A 251 -29.15 26.94 5.42
C ILE A 251 -29.49 26.54 3.99
N ASP A 252 -29.92 25.30 3.83
CA ASP A 252 -30.64 24.85 2.64
C ASP A 252 -32.13 25.25 2.77
N PRO A 253 -32.71 25.95 1.78
CA PRO A 253 -34.10 26.43 1.87
C PRO A 253 -35.13 25.34 2.12
N ASP A 254 -34.88 24.12 1.67
CA ASP A 254 -35.84 23.01 1.70
C ASP A 254 -35.66 22.12 2.94
N SER A 255 -34.42 21.97 3.45
CA SER A 255 -34.08 21.00 4.49
C SER A 255 -33.47 21.58 5.78
N GLY A 256 -33.12 22.86 5.81
CA GLY A 256 -32.61 23.55 7.00
C GLY A 256 -31.08 23.64 7.06
N GLY A 257 -30.53 23.82 8.27
CA GLY A 257 -29.09 23.92 8.47
C GLY A 257 -28.35 22.63 8.12
N PHE A 258 -27.15 22.72 7.55
CA PHE A 258 -26.31 21.57 7.18
C PHE A 258 -24.82 21.81 7.38
N PHE A 259 -24.04 20.74 7.49
CA PHE A 259 -22.58 20.80 7.45
C PHE A 259 -22.10 20.89 6.01
N ASP A 260 -21.62 22.07 5.62
CA ASP A 260 -21.00 22.33 4.31
C ASP A 260 -19.56 21.77 4.31
N TYR A 261 -19.41 20.49 3.99
CA TYR A 261 -18.11 19.84 3.82
C TYR A 261 -17.42 20.30 2.55
N ASN A 262 -18.18 20.60 1.49
CA ASN A 262 -17.68 21.01 0.19
C ASN A 262 -17.29 22.51 0.12
N TYR A 263 -17.60 23.29 1.17
CA TYR A 263 -17.33 24.72 1.29
C TYR A 263 -17.88 25.56 0.12
N ASN A 264 -19.06 25.22 -0.38
CA ASN A 264 -19.71 25.93 -1.49
C ASN A 264 -21.05 26.58 -1.10
N ASN A 265 -21.47 26.46 0.17
CA ASN A 265 -22.74 26.92 0.74
C ASN A 265 -23.99 26.31 0.08
N ILE A 266 -23.87 25.16 -0.58
CA ILE A 266 -24.97 24.43 -1.21
C ILE A 266 -24.98 23.03 -0.63
N ARG A 267 -26.14 22.57 -0.16
CA ARG A 267 -26.27 21.21 0.35
C ARG A 267 -26.24 20.22 -0.81
N ASP A 268 -25.07 19.64 -1.04
CA ASP A 268 -24.84 18.78 -2.19
C ASP A 268 -24.18 17.46 -1.80
N SER A 269 -23.54 16.80 -2.77
CA SER A 269 -23.10 15.42 -2.64
C SER A 269 -21.73 15.31 -1.96
N ILE A 270 -21.66 14.42 -0.99
CA ILE A 270 -20.42 14.00 -0.30
C ILE A 270 -20.30 12.48 -0.23
N PHE A 271 -19.15 11.98 0.21
CA PHE A 271 -18.97 10.57 0.55
C PHE A 271 -19.59 10.27 1.91
N ILE A 272 -20.79 9.73 1.93
CA ILE A 272 -21.57 9.55 3.17
C ILE A 272 -20.97 8.52 4.12
N ASN A 273 -20.12 7.62 3.62
CA ASN A 273 -19.44 6.64 4.45
C ASN A 273 -18.08 7.12 4.95
N LEU A 274 -17.57 8.27 4.50
CA LEU A 274 -16.31 8.80 5.01
C LEU A 274 -16.44 9.13 6.49
N ILE A 275 -15.43 8.73 7.28
CA ILE A 275 -15.35 9.08 8.69
C ILE A 275 -14.85 10.51 8.77
N TYR A 276 -15.75 11.45 9.09
CA TYR A 276 -15.45 12.87 9.27
C TYR A 276 -15.07 13.17 10.73
N ASP A 277 -13.79 13.09 11.07
CA ASP A 277 -13.26 13.44 12.39
C ASP A 277 -12.30 14.65 12.25
N THR A 278 -12.66 15.75 12.93
CA THR A 278 -11.87 16.99 12.92
C THR A 278 -11.05 17.21 14.19
N SER A 279 -10.96 16.20 15.05
CA SER A 279 -10.17 16.24 16.28
C SER A 279 -8.69 16.51 16.00
N LEU A 280 -7.96 16.97 17.02
CA LEU A 280 -6.53 17.19 16.89
C LEU A 280 -5.77 15.87 16.68
N GLY A 281 -6.12 14.83 17.42
CA GLY A 281 -5.52 13.49 17.28
C GLY A 281 -5.66 12.97 15.85
N PHE A 282 -6.87 13.01 15.30
CA PHE A 282 -7.11 12.60 13.92
C PHE A 282 -6.24 13.34 12.91
N ARG A 283 -6.15 14.67 13.02
CA ARG A 283 -5.34 15.50 12.12
C ARG A 283 -3.84 15.29 12.27
N ILE A 284 -3.35 14.91 13.44
CA ILE A 284 -1.93 14.58 13.65
C ILE A 284 -1.56 13.29 12.91
N TRP A 285 -2.40 12.25 13.02
CA TRP A 285 -2.06 10.94 12.50
C TRP A 285 -2.44 10.71 11.05
N LYS A 286 -3.64 11.17 10.64
CA LYS A 286 -4.13 11.00 9.26
C LYS A 286 -3.94 12.26 8.41
N GLY A 287 -3.53 13.39 9.00
CA GLY A 287 -3.46 14.66 8.28
C GLY A 287 -4.84 15.22 7.94
N ARG A 288 -4.85 16.29 7.14
CA ARG A 288 -6.09 16.88 6.60
C ARG A 288 -6.64 16.03 5.45
N TYR A 289 -7.94 16.09 5.23
CA TYR A 289 -8.55 15.44 4.08
C TYR A 289 -8.07 16.07 2.78
N PRO A 290 -7.57 15.28 1.81
CA PRO A 290 -7.47 15.74 0.43
C PRO A 290 -8.86 16.05 -0.12
N ARG A 291 -8.91 16.87 -1.16
CA ARG A 291 -10.15 17.32 -1.80
C ARG A 291 -10.07 17.12 -3.30
N ASN A 292 -11.16 16.68 -3.91
CA ASN A 292 -11.26 16.50 -5.35
C ASN A 292 -11.53 17.85 -6.05
N GLU A 293 -11.76 17.80 -7.37
CA GLU A 293 -12.05 18.99 -8.19
C GLU A 293 -13.34 19.72 -7.75
N GLU A 294 -14.31 19.00 -7.20
CA GLU A 294 -15.57 19.52 -6.64
C GLU A 294 -15.39 20.05 -5.20
N ASN A 295 -14.16 20.07 -4.70
CA ASN A 295 -13.80 20.39 -3.33
C ASN A 295 -14.35 19.40 -2.28
N THR A 296 -14.82 18.21 -2.70
CA THR A 296 -15.33 17.16 -1.80
C THR A 296 -14.19 16.48 -1.05
N PRO A 297 -14.22 16.43 0.30
CA PRO A 297 -13.22 15.72 1.10
C PRO A 297 -13.26 14.21 0.82
N TYR A 298 -12.10 13.58 0.69
CA TYR A 298 -11.99 12.13 0.53
C TYR A 298 -10.77 11.56 1.27
N ARG A 299 -10.66 10.24 1.29
CA ARG A 299 -9.46 9.50 1.73
C ARG A 299 -9.06 8.48 0.67
N ILE A 300 -7.76 8.22 0.58
CA ILE A 300 -7.22 7.20 -0.31
C ILE A 300 -7.70 5.84 0.19
N ASN A 301 -8.18 5.00 -0.72
CA ASN A 301 -8.66 3.66 -0.45
C ASN A 301 -7.96 2.70 -1.43
N PRO A 302 -7.26 1.64 -0.97
CA PRO A 302 -7.16 1.17 0.42
C PRO A 302 -6.22 2.00 1.31
N TRP A 303 -6.48 1.94 2.62
CA TRP A 303 -5.47 2.29 3.62
C TRP A 303 -4.42 1.17 3.70
N GLN A 304 -3.15 1.54 3.90
CA GLN A 304 -2.05 0.58 3.95
C GLN A 304 -1.16 0.81 5.17
N TRP A 305 -0.67 -0.27 5.77
CA TRP A 305 0.28 -0.24 6.90
C TRP A 305 1.20 -1.46 6.86
N ASN A 306 2.48 -1.29 7.18
CA ASN A 306 3.43 -2.40 7.30
C ASN A 306 3.66 -2.72 8.77
N VAL A 307 3.67 -4.00 9.13
CA VAL A 307 3.97 -4.49 10.48
C VAL A 307 5.02 -5.60 10.43
N GLU A 308 5.80 -5.73 11.50
CA GLU A 308 6.85 -6.75 11.65
C GLU A 308 6.60 -7.66 12.87
N THR A 309 5.60 -7.33 13.69
CA THR A 309 5.32 -8.01 14.96
C THR A 309 3.85 -8.44 15.04
N ALA A 310 3.62 -9.60 15.64
CA ALA A 310 2.30 -10.13 15.97
C ALA A 310 2.16 -10.36 17.49
N PRO A 311 0.94 -10.36 18.04
CA PRO A 311 -0.31 -9.96 17.39
C PRO A 311 -0.34 -8.45 17.10
N THR A 312 -1.02 -8.06 16.03
CA THR A 312 -1.18 -6.65 15.68
C THR A 312 -2.54 -6.12 16.15
N PRO A 313 -2.58 -5.05 16.95
CA PRO A 313 -3.83 -4.38 17.31
C PRO A 313 -4.37 -3.59 16.12
N ILE A 314 -5.60 -3.90 15.70
CA ILE A 314 -6.30 -3.14 14.66
C ILE A 314 -7.11 -2.04 15.33
N MET A 315 -6.68 -0.80 15.12
CA MET A 315 -7.23 0.41 15.73
C MET A 315 -7.89 1.32 14.68
N TRP A 316 -8.45 2.44 15.13
CA TRP A 316 -9.10 3.45 14.29
C TRP A 316 -8.29 3.92 13.06
N LEU A 317 -6.95 3.88 13.13
CA LEU A 317 -6.08 4.29 12.04
C LEU A 317 -6.31 3.49 10.75
N TYR A 318 -6.72 2.24 10.85
CA TYR A 318 -6.95 1.35 9.70
C TYR A 318 -8.23 1.66 8.92
N PHE A 319 -9.11 2.52 9.44
CA PHE A 319 -10.42 2.77 8.85
C PHE A 319 -10.62 4.24 8.53
N ASP A 320 -10.84 4.53 7.25
CA ASP A 320 -11.19 5.87 6.76
C ASP A 320 -12.69 6.00 6.44
N TYR A 321 -13.39 4.88 6.28
CA TYR A 321 -14.80 4.83 5.93
C TYR A 321 -15.54 3.84 6.85
N TYR A 322 -16.81 4.14 7.13
CA TYR A 322 -17.78 3.21 7.69
C TYR A 322 -18.25 2.20 6.63
N GLY A 323 -18.86 1.10 7.08
CA GLY A 323 -19.38 0.05 6.21
C GLY A 323 -18.45 -1.16 6.14
N LEU A 324 -18.61 -1.98 5.09
CA LEU A 324 -17.82 -3.19 4.90
C LEU A 324 -16.37 -2.87 4.52
N GLN A 325 -15.44 -3.49 5.25
CA GLN A 325 -14.00 -3.40 5.03
C GLN A 325 -13.46 -4.77 4.65
N LEU A 326 -12.85 -4.89 3.48
CA LEU A 326 -12.02 -6.03 3.13
C LEU A 326 -10.62 -5.76 3.67
N MET A 327 -10.24 -6.48 4.72
CA MET A 327 -8.89 -6.43 5.26
C MET A 327 -8.06 -7.57 4.69
N THR A 328 -6.89 -7.23 4.15
CA THR A 328 -5.95 -8.19 3.57
C THR A 328 -4.60 -8.08 4.26
N PHE A 329 -4.12 -9.20 4.79
CA PHE A 329 -2.78 -9.35 5.31
C PHE A 329 -1.92 -10.01 4.24
N ARG A 330 -0.82 -9.37 3.87
CA ARG A 330 0.10 -9.85 2.84
C ARG A 330 1.45 -10.13 3.44
N SER A 331 1.84 -11.39 3.49
CA SER A 331 3.24 -11.77 3.69
C SER A 331 4.02 -11.35 2.45
N THR A 332 5.08 -10.58 2.61
CA THR A 332 5.89 -10.09 1.48
C THR A 332 7.22 -10.83 1.38
N SER A 333 7.68 -11.07 0.15
CA SER A 333 8.99 -11.65 -0.11
C SER A 333 10.14 -10.78 0.40
N GLU A 334 11.32 -11.39 0.56
CA GLU A 334 12.53 -10.69 1.00
C GLU A 334 12.89 -9.47 0.14
N SER A 335 12.66 -9.53 -1.18
CA SER A 335 12.90 -8.40 -2.09
C SER A 335 12.12 -7.14 -1.70
N TYR A 336 10.90 -7.29 -1.17
CA TYR A 336 10.11 -6.16 -0.68
C TYR A 336 10.75 -5.55 0.57
N PHE A 337 11.08 -6.39 1.57
CA PHE A 337 11.71 -5.93 2.80
C PHE A 337 13.02 -5.19 2.51
N ASN A 338 13.91 -5.78 1.71
CA ASN A 338 15.22 -5.19 1.40
C ASN A 338 15.05 -3.83 0.70
N TYR A 339 14.21 -3.77 -0.34
CA TYR A 339 13.95 -2.53 -1.06
C TYR A 339 13.40 -1.43 -0.15
N PHE A 340 12.41 -1.75 0.69
CA PHE A 340 11.79 -0.77 1.58
C PHE A 340 12.57 -0.45 2.85
N SER A 341 13.54 -1.29 3.23
CA SER A 341 14.51 -1.00 4.28
C SER A 341 15.56 0.04 3.85
N GLY A 342 15.85 0.13 2.55
CA GLY A 342 16.80 1.08 1.96
C GLY A 342 16.27 2.51 1.78
N ASP A 343 15.24 2.90 2.54
CA ASP A 343 14.59 4.23 2.51
C ASP A 343 14.14 4.71 1.11
N PRO A 344 13.29 3.95 0.40
CA PRO A 344 12.80 4.34 -0.92
C PRO A 344 11.84 5.54 -0.90
N VAL A 345 11.39 5.96 0.29
CA VAL A 345 10.56 7.16 0.47
C VAL A 345 11.41 8.43 0.66
N GLY A 346 12.74 8.30 0.63
CA GLY A 346 13.65 9.42 0.50
C GLY A 346 13.78 10.27 1.77
N GLN A 347 13.72 9.67 2.97
CA GLN A 347 14.17 10.40 4.16
C GLN A 347 15.69 10.65 4.12
N ASN A 348 16.43 9.81 3.38
CA ASN A 348 17.86 9.84 3.16
C ASN A 348 18.18 9.70 1.67
N ILE A 349 18.38 10.85 1.03
CA ILE A 349 18.69 10.99 -0.40
C ILE A 349 20.03 10.38 -0.84
N TYR A 350 20.83 9.84 0.08
CA TYR A 350 22.16 9.28 -0.19
C TYR A 350 22.19 7.75 -0.18
N LEU A 351 21.08 7.08 0.17
CA LEU A 351 20.97 5.63 0.13
C LEU A 351 20.01 5.25 -0.99
N LEU A 352 20.50 4.45 -1.94
CA LEU A 352 19.63 3.82 -2.91
C LEU A 352 18.94 2.62 -2.24
N PRO A 353 17.68 2.34 -2.60
CA PRO A 353 17.01 1.10 -2.19
C PRO A 353 17.79 -0.13 -2.64
N ASP A 354 17.80 -1.19 -1.83
CA ASP A 354 18.37 -2.48 -2.23
C ASP A 354 17.45 -3.15 -3.26
N SER A 355 17.79 -2.95 -4.53
CA SER A 355 17.09 -3.52 -5.68
C SER A 355 17.48 -4.99 -5.89
N ASN A 356 16.50 -5.83 -6.23
CA ASN A 356 16.73 -7.18 -6.72
C ASN A 356 16.74 -7.27 -8.26
N VAL A 357 16.81 -6.12 -8.94
CA VAL A 357 16.89 -6.03 -10.41
C VAL A 357 18.35 -5.97 -10.80
N GLU A 358 18.87 -7.05 -11.36
CA GLU A 358 20.27 -7.13 -11.79
C GLU A 358 20.52 -6.20 -12.99
N ASN A 359 21.55 -5.35 -12.90
CA ASN A 359 21.91 -4.34 -13.90
C ASN A 359 20.81 -3.30 -14.17
N GLY A 360 19.92 -3.05 -13.20
CA GLY A 360 18.86 -2.06 -13.29
C GLY A 360 18.45 -1.52 -11.93
N LEU A 361 17.31 -0.84 -11.90
CA LEU A 361 16.71 -0.24 -10.71
C LEU A 361 15.26 -0.71 -10.55
N GLY A 362 14.70 -0.46 -9.35
CA GLY A 362 13.31 -0.79 -9.02
C GLY A 362 13.21 -2.07 -8.18
N VAL A 363 12.06 -2.73 -8.20
CA VAL A 363 11.84 -3.95 -7.42
C VAL A 363 10.82 -4.87 -8.07
N PHE A 364 11.14 -6.15 -8.06
CA PHE A 364 10.18 -7.22 -8.34
C PHE A 364 9.97 -8.04 -7.08
N TYR A 365 8.75 -8.06 -6.54
CA TYR A 365 8.46 -8.77 -5.30
C TYR A 365 7.23 -9.65 -5.42
N SER A 366 7.10 -10.60 -4.51
CA SER A 366 5.94 -11.49 -4.43
C SER A 366 5.30 -11.42 -3.06
N ASN A 367 4.04 -11.86 -2.98
CA ASN A 367 3.32 -11.91 -1.72
C ASN A 367 2.32 -13.07 -1.66
N TYR A 368 1.98 -13.46 -0.44
CA TYR A 368 0.85 -14.37 -0.15
C TYR A 368 -0.16 -13.58 0.67
N SER A 369 -1.44 -13.64 0.29
CA SER A 369 -2.51 -12.86 0.91
C SER A 369 -3.51 -13.73 1.65
N SER A 370 -3.94 -13.28 2.83
CA SER A 370 -5.14 -13.76 3.52
C SER A 370 -6.05 -12.59 3.82
N SER A 371 -7.36 -12.77 3.61
CA SER A 371 -8.32 -11.69 3.70
C SER A 371 -9.59 -12.09 4.45
N PHE A 372 -10.22 -11.11 5.08
CA PHE A 372 -11.52 -11.24 5.73
C PHE A 372 -12.30 -9.95 5.60
N VAL A 373 -13.61 -10.03 5.83
CA VAL A 373 -14.50 -8.86 5.83
C VAL A 373 -14.90 -8.51 7.26
N VAL A 374 -14.91 -7.22 7.60
CA VAL A 374 -15.44 -6.72 8.87
C VAL A 374 -16.32 -5.50 8.62
N TYR A 375 -17.40 -5.35 9.38
CA TYR A 375 -18.28 -4.19 9.26
C TYR A 375 -17.93 -3.12 10.30
N VAL A 376 -17.56 -1.92 9.85
CA VAL A 376 -17.27 -0.78 10.72
C VAL A 376 -18.54 0.07 10.85
N ARG A 377 -19.16 0.03 12.03
CA ARG A 377 -20.38 0.80 12.32
C ARG A 377 -20.06 2.12 13.02
N ARG A 378 -20.99 3.08 12.86
CA ARG A 378 -21.01 4.33 13.61
C ARG A 378 -21.32 4.04 15.09
N ASP A 379 -20.76 4.85 15.97
CA ASP A 379 -21.23 4.95 17.36
C ASP A 379 -22.56 5.73 17.32
N GLU A 380 -23.64 5.12 17.82
CA GLU A 380 -25.00 5.69 17.79
C GLU A 380 -25.28 6.60 18.98
#